data_AF-A0A0P8XY77-F1
#
_entry.id   AF-A0A0P8XY77-F1
#
_cell.length_a   1.000
_cell.length_b   1.000
_cell.length_c   1.000
_cell.angle_alpha   90.00
_cell.angle_beta   90.00
_cell.angle_gamma   90.00
#
_symmetry.space_group_name_H-M   'P 1'
#
loop_
_entity.id
_entity.type
_entity.pdbx_description
1 polymer ?
#
loop_
_entity_poly.entity_id
_entity_poly.type
_entity_poly.pdbx_seq_one_letter_code
_entity_poly.pdbx_strand_id
1 'polypeptide(L)'
;MCHLTGRLIWSSLFVAVMAISTLIEARPQRNLQHIAVVENAAWEQTLPQQFQNPFYKTPRVRDALARSSWFGPGEEVVYDRQAEKIPRMEIYNVLSHAGLIPRRRFL
;
A
#
# COMPACT_ATOMS: atom_id res chain seq x y z
N MET A 1 31.98 -5.53 -45.86
CA MET A 1 31.06 -6.45 -45.16
C MET A 1 31.01 -6.29 -43.63
N CYS A 2 31.82 -5.43 -43.00
CA CYS A 2 31.84 -5.29 -41.53
C CYS A 2 30.83 -4.28 -40.94
N HIS A 3 30.26 -3.36 -41.73
CA HIS A 3 29.27 -2.38 -41.23
C HIS A 3 27.83 -2.91 -41.15
N LEU A 4 27.50 -3.96 -41.92
CA LEU A 4 26.16 -4.54 -41.94
C LEU A 4 25.85 -5.30 -40.66
N THR A 5 26.85 -6.02 -40.12
CA THR A 5 26.76 -6.76 -38.85
C THR A 5 26.57 -5.81 -37.67
N GLY A 6 27.25 -4.66 -37.66
CA GLY A 6 27.08 -3.64 -36.62
C GLY A 6 25.66 -3.04 -36.58
N ARG A 7 25.05 -2.75 -37.73
CA ARG A 7 23.66 -2.23 -37.80
C ARG A 7 22.64 -3.26 -37.33
N LEU A 8 22.84 -4.54 -37.68
CA LEU A 8 21.99 -5.64 -37.23
C LEU A 8 22.05 -5.83 -35.71
N ILE A 9 23.25 -5.78 -35.11
CA ILE A 9 23.44 -5.89 -33.66
C ILE A 9 22.78 -4.73 -32.90
N TRP A 10 22.91 -3.50 -33.40
CA TRP A 10 22.25 -2.35 -32.76
C TRP A 10 20.73 -2.40 -32.87
N SER A 11 20.21 -2.87 -34.01
CA SER A 11 18.77 -3.03 -34.19
C SER A 11 18.18 -4.11 -33.29
N SER A 12 18.86 -5.25 -33.10
CA SER A 12 18.40 -6.31 -32.20
C SER A 12 18.47 -5.87 -30.74
N LEU A 13 19.49 -5.09 -30.36
CA LEU A 13 19.62 -4.56 -29.01
C LEU A 13 18.52 -3.54 -28.70
N PHE A 14 18.17 -2.67 -29.66
CA PHE A 14 17.06 -1.74 -29.53
C PHE A 14 15.71 -2.45 -29.38
N VAL A 15 15.44 -3.46 -30.21
CA VAL A 15 14.21 -4.26 -30.11
C VAL A 15 14.15 -5.01 -28.77
N ALA A 16 15.28 -5.54 -28.29
CA ALA A 16 15.36 -6.19 -26.99
C ALA A 16 15.07 -5.21 -25.84
N VAL A 17 15.65 -3.99 -25.87
CA VAL A 17 15.38 -2.96 -24.86
C VAL A 17 13.90 -2.56 -24.88
N MET A 18 13.33 -2.30 -26.05
CA MET A 18 11.91 -1.95 -26.17
C MET A 18 10.99 -3.08 -25.66
N ALA A 19 11.30 -4.34 -25.99
CA ALA A 19 10.57 -5.50 -25.48
C ALA A 19 10.68 -5.60 -23.95
N ILE A 20 11.87 -5.41 -23.38
CA ILE A 20 12.07 -5.41 -21.93
C ILE A 20 11.29 -4.27 -21.26
N SER A 21 11.31 -3.06 -21.81
CA SER A 21 10.53 -1.93 -21.29
C SER A 21 9.03 -2.25 -21.25
N THR A 22 8.46 -2.80 -22.34
CA THR A 22 7.04 -3.19 -22.36
C THR A 22 6.71 -4.29 -21.35
N LEU A 23 7.63 -5.22 -21.09
CA LEU A 23 7.47 -6.26 -20.07
C LEU A 23 7.56 -5.71 -18.65
N ILE A 24 8.32 -4.64 -18.40
CA ILE A 24 8.39 -3.96 -17.10
C ILE A 24 7.08 -3.22 -16.82
N GLU A 25 6.57 -2.46 -17.79
CA GLU A 25 5.29 -1.74 -17.68
C GLU A 25 4.10 -2.70 -17.50
N ALA A 26 4.14 -3.87 -18.16
CA ALA A 26 3.08 -4.87 -18.10
C ALA A 26 3.11 -5.72 -16.83
N ARG A 27 4.07 -5.53 -15.91
CA ARG A 27 4.04 -6.24 -14.63
C ARG A 27 2.82 -5.77 -13.85
N PRO A 28 1.86 -6.66 -13.51
CA PRO A 28 0.79 -6.27 -12.61
C PRO A 28 1.44 -5.79 -11.31
N GLN A 29 1.05 -4.61 -10.83
CA GLN A 29 1.40 -4.17 -9.48
C GLN A 29 0.95 -5.28 -8.54
N ARG A 30 1.90 -6.10 -8.08
CA ARG A 30 1.61 -7.07 -7.01
C ARG A 30 1.07 -6.23 -5.86
N ASN A 31 -0.16 -6.51 -5.46
CA ASN A 31 -0.73 -5.81 -4.32
C ASN A 31 0.01 -6.31 -3.08
N LEU A 32 1.06 -5.58 -2.74
CA LEU A 32 1.92 -5.83 -1.60
C LEU A 32 1.28 -5.32 -0.29
N GLN A 33 0.12 -4.67 -0.39
CA GLN A 33 -0.61 -4.16 0.74
C GLN A 33 -1.21 -5.31 1.54
N HIS A 34 -1.18 -5.17 2.85
CA HIS A 34 -1.85 -6.09 3.77
C HIS A 34 -3.35 -6.18 3.44
N ILE A 35 -3.93 -7.39 3.55
CA ILE A 35 -5.31 -7.67 3.15
C ILE A 35 -6.33 -6.72 3.80
N ALA A 36 -6.16 -6.43 5.09
CA ALA A 36 -7.03 -5.51 5.81
C ALA A 36 -6.98 -4.06 5.29
N VAL A 37 -5.90 -3.64 4.63
CA VAL A 37 -5.84 -2.32 3.96
C VAL A 37 -6.68 -2.34 2.68
N VAL A 38 -6.58 -3.42 1.91
CA VAL A 38 -7.35 -3.62 0.68
C VAL A 38 -8.84 -3.70 0.98
N GLU A 39 -9.22 -4.48 1.99
CA GLU A 39 -10.61 -4.60 2.44
C GLU A 39 -11.13 -3.25 2.92
N ASN A 40 -10.40 -2.54 3.79
CA ASN A 40 -10.80 -1.21 4.25
C ASN A 40 -11.02 -0.25 3.09
N ALA A 41 -10.15 -0.26 2.08
CA ALA A 41 -10.31 0.57 0.89
C ALA A 41 -11.56 0.19 0.06
N ALA A 42 -11.91 -1.09 0.01
CA ALA A 42 -13.14 -1.55 -0.64
C ALA A 42 -14.40 -1.14 0.16
N TRP A 43 -14.38 -1.28 1.49
CA TRP A 43 -15.46 -0.82 2.37
C TRP A 43 -15.66 0.69 2.26
N GLU A 44 -14.57 1.46 2.20
CA GLU A 44 -14.60 2.92 2.05
C GLU A 44 -15.35 3.34 0.78
N GLN A 45 -15.21 2.60 -0.32
CA GLN A 45 -15.91 2.88 -1.58
C GLN A 45 -17.43 2.71 -1.46
N THR A 46 -17.91 1.92 -0.49
CA THR A 46 -19.35 1.73 -0.24
C THR A 46 -19.96 2.86 0.59
N LEU A 47 -19.14 3.68 1.24
CA LEU A 47 -19.63 4.77 2.09
C LEU A 47 -20.18 5.93 1.25
N PRO A 48 -21.26 6.60 1.73
CA PRO A 48 -21.68 7.89 1.20
C PRO A 48 -20.54 8.92 1.18
N GLN A 49 -20.56 9.84 0.21
CA GLN A 49 -19.46 10.77 -0.04
C GLN A 49 -19.01 11.56 1.20
N GLN A 50 -19.94 11.93 2.09
CA GLN A 50 -19.67 12.67 3.32
C GLN A 50 -18.94 11.87 4.40
N PHE A 51 -18.98 10.53 4.33
CA PHE A 51 -18.30 9.65 5.27
C PHE A 51 -17.00 9.07 4.72
N GLN A 52 -16.73 9.29 3.43
CA GLN A 52 -15.46 8.91 2.82
C GLN A 52 -14.34 9.85 3.28
N ASN A 53 -13.19 9.27 3.57
CA ASN A 53 -11.96 9.92 3.93
C ASN A 53 -11.54 10.94 2.84
N PRO A 54 -11.45 12.25 3.18
CA PRO A 54 -11.08 13.28 2.22
C PRO A 54 -9.57 13.33 1.93
N PHE A 55 -8.72 12.78 2.82
CA PHE A 55 -7.27 12.93 2.76
C PHE A 55 -6.68 12.34 1.47
N TYR A 56 -7.11 11.14 1.08
CA TYR A 56 -6.57 10.47 -0.11
C TYR A 56 -7.19 10.92 -1.43
N LYS A 57 -8.22 11.79 -1.41
CA LYS A 57 -8.89 12.31 -2.62
C LYS A 57 -8.09 13.42 -3.29
N THR A 58 -7.25 14.12 -2.54
CA THR A 58 -6.45 15.23 -3.08
C THR A 58 -5.07 14.69 -3.52
N PRO A 59 -4.74 14.73 -4.83
CA PRO A 59 -3.48 14.16 -5.33
C PRO A 59 -2.24 14.73 -4.61
N ARG A 60 -2.25 16.05 -4.34
CA ARG A 60 -1.18 16.74 -3.62
C ARG A 60 -0.95 16.19 -2.21
N VAL A 61 -2.02 15.84 -1.48
CA VAL A 61 -1.91 15.35 -0.10
C VAL A 61 -1.33 13.94 -0.10
N ARG A 62 -1.84 13.08 -0.99
CA ARG A 62 -1.30 11.72 -1.19
C ARG A 62 0.19 11.74 -1.55
N ASP A 63 0.58 12.61 -2.48
CA ASP A 63 1.98 12.73 -2.90
C ASP A 63 2.88 13.29 -1.79
N ALA A 64 2.35 14.16 -0.93
CA ALA A 64 3.08 14.68 0.22
C ALA A 64 3.27 13.62 1.31
N LEU A 65 2.26 12.78 1.55
CA LEU A 65 2.33 11.68 2.52
C LEU A 65 3.34 10.62 2.11
N ALA A 66 3.41 10.27 0.82
CA ALA A 66 4.37 9.28 0.31
C ALA A 66 5.84 9.75 0.38
N ARG A 67 6.10 11.05 0.60
CA ARG A 67 7.46 11.59 0.68
C ARG A 67 7.96 11.54 2.12
N SER A 68 9.22 11.14 2.29
CA SER A 68 9.92 11.36 3.55
C SER A 68 10.11 12.85 3.80
N SER A 69 9.99 13.24 5.08
CA SER A 69 10.17 14.61 5.53
C SER A 69 11.26 14.69 6.60
N TRP A 70 11.59 15.90 7.04
CA TRP A 70 12.47 16.10 8.18
C TRP A 70 11.94 15.45 9.47
N PHE A 71 10.63 15.32 9.60
CA PHE A 71 9.97 14.80 10.81
C PHE A 71 9.81 13.27 10.80
N GLY A 72 10.21 12.58 9.73
CA GLY A 72 10.14 11.13 9.67
C GLY A 72 9.98 10.58 8.25
N PRO A 73 9.99 9.24 8.13
CA PRO A 73 9.69 8.58 6.87
C PRO A 73 8.28 8.91 6.39
N GLY A 74 8.08 8.82 5.08
CA GLY A 74 6.76 8.97 4.47
C GLY A 74 5.87 7.78 4.80
N GLU A 75 4.62 7.84 4.36
CA GLU A 75 3.69 6.72 4.41
C GLU A 75 4.20 5.58 3.55
N GLU A 76 4.42 4.41 4.17
CA GLU A 76 4.87 3.20 3.51
C GLU A 76 3.73 2.18 3.38
N VAL A 77 3.90 1.25 2.43
CA VAL A 77 2.97 0.13 2.29
C VAL A 77 3.01 -0.71 3.56
N VAL A 78 1.85 -0.90 4.18
CA VAL A 78 1.72 -1.77 5.35
C VAL A 78 1.73 -3.22 4.88
N TYR A 79 2.80 -3.94 5.19
CA TYR A 79 2.95 -5.38 4.90
C TYR A 79 2.46 -6.26 6.04
N ASP A 80 2.64 -5.82 7.29
CA ASP A 80 2.28 -6.54 8.50
C ASP A 80 1.79 -5.54 9.56
N ARG A 81 0.57 -5.74 10.06
CA ARG A 81 -0.05 -4.84 11.04
C ARG A 81 0.31 -5.28 12.45
N GLN A 82 1.09 -4.47 13.16
CA GLN A 82 1.40 -4.74 14.58
C GLN A 82 0.14 -4.87 15.44
N ALA A 83 -0.92 -4.15 15.10
CA ALA A 83 -2.20 -4.22 15.80
C ALA A 83 -2.85 -5.62 15.74
N GLU A 84 -2.56 -6.43 14.71
CA GLU A 84 -3.08 -7.79 14.58
C GLU A 84 -2.36 -8.78 15.48
N LYS A 85 -1.16 -8.43 15.96
CA LYS A 85 -0.40 -9.21 16.93
C LYS A 85 -0.93 -9.06 18.35
N ILE A 86 -1.77 -8.04 18.60
CA ILE A 86 -2.34 -7.78 19.92
C ILE A 86 -3.54 -8.73 20.13
N PRO A 87 -3.49 -9.63 21.13
CA PRO A 87 -4.60 -10.53 21.43
C PRO A 87 -5.86 -9.75 21.79
N ARG A 88 -7.03 -10.22 21.32
CA ARG A 88 -8.32 -9.56 21.60
C ARG A 88 -8.61 -9.43 23.09
N MET A 89 -8.18 -10.40 23.90
CA MET A 89 -8.31 -10.36 25.34
C MET A 89 -7.51 -9.21 25.98
N GLU A 90 -6.35 -8.87 25.43
CA GLU A 90 -5.55 -7.75 25.94
C GLU A 90 -6.24 -6.42 25.68
N ILE A 91 -6.86 -6.27 24.50
CA ILE A 91 -7.71 -5.11 24.17
C ILE A 91 -8.86 -4.98 25.18
N TYR A 92 -9.58 -6.08 25.45
CA TYR A 92 -10.66 -6.09 26.46
C TYR A 92 -10.15 -5.72 27.86
N ASN A 93 -8.99 -6.23 28.26
CA ASN A 93 -8.39 -5.91 29.54
C ASN A 93 -8.09 -4.41 29.64
N VAL A 94 -7.41 -3.81 28.66
CA VAL A 94 -7.09 -2.38 28.67
C VAL A 94 -8.37 -1.53 28.75
N LEU A 95 -9.36 -1.82 27.91
CA LEU A 95 -10.61 -1.06 27.89
C LEU A 95 -11.41 -1.17 29.19
N SER A 96 -11.43 -2.36 29.81
CA SER A 96 -12.15 -2.58 31.07
C SER A 96 -11.43 -1.99 32.30
N HIS A 97 -10.10 -1.89 32.26
CA HIS A 97 -9.33 -1.17 33.28
C HIS A 97 -9.48 0.36 33.13
N ALA A 98 -9.60 0.86 31.90
CA ALA A 98 -9.87 2.26 31.61
C ALA A 98 -11.33 2.69 31.93
N GLY A 99 -12.22 1.75 32.28
CA GLY A 99 -13.63 2.04 32.55
C GLY A 99 -14.47 2.29 31.30
N LEU A 100 -13.96 1.99 30.12
CA LEU A 100 -14.66 2.19 28.84
C LEU A 100 -15.66 1.07 28.53
N ILE A 101 -15.46 -0.10 29.13
CA ILE A 101 -16.39 -1.25 29.01
C ILE A 101 -16.57 -1.92 30.39
N PRO A 102 -17.74 -2.56 30.63
CA PRO A 102 -17.97 -3.27 31.87
C PRO A 102 -17.03 -4.47 32.01
N ARG A 103 -16.50 -4.69 33.22
CA ARG A 103 -15.75 -5.90 33.55
C ARG A 103 -16.71 -7.10 33.54
N ARG A 104 -16.35 -8.18 32.86
CA ARG A 104 -17.08 -9.45 32.98
C ARG A 104 -17.02 -9.90 34.44
N ARG A 105 -18.14 -9.84 35.15
CA ARG A 105 -18.32 -10.57 36.40
C ARG A 105 -18.59 -12.01 36.01
N PHE A 106 -17.64 -12.91 36.26
CA PHE A 106 -17.93 -14.33 36.26
C PHE A 106 -18.85 -14.59 37.46
N LEU A 107 -20.13 -14.88 37.18
CA LEU A 107 -21.07 -15.45 38.13
C LEU A 107 -20.98 -16.97 38.06
#